data_AF-D7JGX2-F1
#
_entry.id   AF-D7JGX2-F1
#
_cell.length_a   1.000
_cell.length_b   1.000
_cell.length_c   1.000
_cell.angle_alpha   90.00
_cell.angle_beta   90.00
_cell.angle_gamma   90.00
#
_symmetry.space_group_name_H-M   'P 1'
#
loop_
_entity.id
_entity.type
_entity.pdbx_description
1 polymer ?
#
loop_
_entity_poly.entity_id
_entity_poly.type
_entity_poly.pdbx_seq_one_letter_code
_entity_poly.pdbx_strand_id
1 'polypeptide(L)'
;MSSMYGVKRIKRFDQQNYDNFIAKAKEYTDFVAIVSTHDQYRQLINLGQDSVEKKDFGQPVQMLYFENGILASYHINCYAKGGVSNINWNTDNRFSSFIPQTAVKHSIGDKKLSDYTKIYPELASSSDKPYTILIFWTNMLPKISLSAIKTVADNIKVNNKDSDCRIFLINTDNFFARYM
;
A
#
# COMPACT_ATOMS: atom_id res chain seq x y z
N MET A 1 -24.76 8.10 15.53
CA MET A 1 -23.33 7.83 15.32
C MET A 1 -22.93 8.43 13.97
N SER A 2 -22.20 9.54 13.98
CA SER A 2 -21.81 10.24 12.75
C SER A 2 -20.92 9.34 11.90
N SER A 3 -21.40 8.96 10.71
CA SER A 3 -20.52 8.39 9.69
C SER A 3 -19.49 9.44 9.32
N MET A 4 -18.21 9.20 9.62
CA MET A 4 -17.13 10.05 9.11
C MET A 4 -17.22 10.07 7.59
N TYR A 5 -17.53 11.23 7.01
CA TYR A 5 -17.64 11.42 5.56
C TYR A 5 -16.37 10.92 4.87
N GLY A 6 -16.49 9.86 4.08
CA GLY A 6 -15.38 9.27 3.30
C GLY A 6 -14.94 7.88 3.73
N VAL A 7 -15.35 7.38 4.91
CA VAL A 7 -15.11 5.98 5.33
C VAL A 7 -16.32 5.12 4.97
N LYS A 8 -16.11 4.10 4.14
CA LYS A 8 -17.12 3.07 3.85
C LYS A 8 -17.01 1.95 4.87
N ARG A 9 -18.12 1.54 5.47
CA ARG A 9 -18.14 0.33 6.29
C ARG A 9 -18.13 -0.91 5.40
N ILE A 10 -17.14 -1.78 5.60
CA ILE A 10 -17.07 -3.10 4.97
C ILE A 10 -17.59 -4.12 5.98
N LYS A 11 -18.63 -4.88 5.63
CA LYS A 11 -19.15 -5.99 6.47
C LYS A 11 -18.58 -7.35 6.09
N ARG A 12 -18.20 -7.49 4.82
CA ARG A 12 -17.61 -8.68 4.20
C ARG A 12 -16.89 -8.25 2.93
N PHE A 13 -15.98 -9.09 2.46
CA PHE A 13 -15.42 -8.92 1.13
C PHE A 13 -16.54 -8.92 0.07
N ASP A 14 -16.43 -8.00 -0.88
CA ASP A 14 -17.40 -7.77 -1.93
C ASP A 14 -16.66 -7.79 -3.27
N GLN A 15 -16.89 -8.87 -4.02
CA GLN A 15 -16.23 -9.12 -5.29
C GLN A 15 -16.51 -8.00 -6.31
N GLN A 16 -17.74 -7.50 -6.38
CA GLN A 16 -18.12 -6.46 -7.34
C GLN A 16 -17.40 -5.14 -7.03
N ASN A 17 -17.33 -4.75 -5.75
CA ASN A 17 -16.57 -3.57 -5.33
C ASN A 17 -15.07 -3.72 -5.58
N TYR A 18 -14.52 -4.91 -5.34
CA TYR A 18 -13.13 -5.24 -5.66
C TYR A 18 -12.86 -5.11 -7.17
N ASP A 19 -13.65 -5.75 -8.03
CA ASP A 19 -13.47 -5.73 -9.49
C ASP A 19 -13.58 -4.32 -10.05
N ASN A 20 -14.57 -3.55 -9.58
CA ASN A 20 -14.74 -2.15 -9.96
C ASN A 20 -13.55 -1.27 -9.56
N PHE A 21 -12.94 -1.54 -8.40
CA PHE A 21 -11.75 -0.82 -7.95
C PHE A 21 -10.54 -1.19 -8.82
N ILE A 22 -10.33 -2.49 -9.07
CA ILE A 22 -9.25 -2.99 -9.92
C ILE A 22 -9.34 -2.42 -11.34
N ALA A 23 -10.53 -2.36 -11.93
CA ALA A 23 -10.75 -1.76 -13.24
C ALA A 23 -10.27 -0.30 -13.28
N LYS A 24 -10.60 0.49 -12.26
CA LYS A 24 -10.13 1.89 -12.15
C LYS A 24 -8.63 1.99 -11.91
N ALA A 25 -8.06 1.11 -11.09
CA ALA A 25 -6.64 1.11 -10.82
C ALA A 25 -5.81 0.82 -12.08
N LYS A 26 -6.31 -0.05 -12.98
CA LYS A 26 -5.67 -0.38 -14.26
C LYS A 26 -5.58 0.80 -15.22
N GLU A 27 -6.39 1.84 -15.04
CA GLU A 27 -6.27 3.07 -15.83
C GLU A 27 -4.97 3.85 -15.53
N TYR A 28 -4.33 3.59 -14.38
CA TYR A 28 -3.11 4.30 -13.96
C TYR A 28 -1.82 3.54 -14.26
N THR A 29 -1.79 2.22 -14.04
CA THR A 29 -0.56 1.43 -14.15
C THR A 29 -0.87 -0.07 -14.18
N ASP A 30 0.08 -0.87 -14.66
CA ASP A 30 0.04 -2.33 -14.60
C ASP A 30 0.48 -2.83 -13.22
N PHE A 31 -0.15 -3.91 -12.75
CA PHE A 31 0.14 -4.49 -11.44
C PHE A 31 -0.28 -5.95 -11.34
N VAL A 32 0.26 -6.62 -10.33
CA VAL A 32 -0.23 -7.92 -9.85
C VAL A 32 -1.17 -7.68 -8.67
N ALA A 33 -2.42 -8.17 -8.78
CA ALA A 33 -3.40 -8.01 -7.72
C ALA A 33 -3.39 -9.21 -6.76
N ILE A 34 -3.42 -8.94 -5.45
CA ILE A 34 -3.45 -9.94 -4.38
C ILE A 34 -4.62 -9.61 -3.46
N VAL A 35 -5.43 -10.60 -3.09
CA VAL A 35 -6.45 -10.46 -2.05
C VAL A 35 -5.90 -11.05 -0.76
N SER A 36 -5.51 -10.19 0.18
CA SER A 36 -4.98 -10.63 1.48
C SER A 36 -6.08 -11.30 2.30
N THR A 37 -5.74 -12.43 2.92
CA THR A 37 -6.57 -13.06 3.95
C THR A 37 -6.42 -12.34 5.29
N HIS A 38 -7.33 -12.63 6.21
CA HIS A 38 -7.25 -12.08 7.56
C HIS A 38 -5.93 -12.45 8.27
N ASP A 39 -5.50 -13.71 8.16
CA ASP A 39 -4.30 -14.19 8.84
C ASP A 39 -3.02 -13.63 8.21
N GLN A 40 -2.98 -13.49 6.88
CA GLN A 40 -1.86 -12.83 6.20
C GLN A 40 -1.69 -11.38 6.65
N TYR A 41 -2.77 -10.60 6.70
CA TYR A 41 -2.67 -9.21 7.15
C TYR A 41 -2.33 -9.11 8.65
N ARG A 42 -2.80 -10.05 9.48
CA ARG A 42 -2.38 -10.15 10.88
C ARG A 42 -0.88 -10.46 11.01
N GLN A 43 -0.35 -11.37 10.18
CA GLN A 43 1.08 -11.67 10.15
C GLN A 43 1.90 -10.45 9.72
N LEU A 44 1.42 -9.68 8.74
CA LEU A 44 2.03 -8.41 8.33
C LEU A 44 2.14 -7.44 9.50
N ILE A 45 1.05 -7.23 10.25
CA ILE A 45 1.06 -6.38 11.45
C ILE A 45 2.12 -6.86 12.45
N ASN A 46 2.26 -8.17 12.62
CA ASN A 46 3.23 -8.78 13.53
C ASN A 46 4.69 -8.68 13.06
N LEU A 47 4.99 -8.19 11.86
CA LEU A 47 6.35 -7.79 11.47
C LEU A 47 6.82 -6.53 12.20
N GLY A 48 5.92 -5.79 12.84
CA GLY A 48 6.25 -4.64 13.68
C GLY A 48 6.91 -5.10 14.98
N GLN A 49 8.07 -4.52 15.30
CA GLN A 49 8.83 -4.89 16.49
C GLN A 49 8.26 -4.28 17.78
N ASP A 50 7.63 -3.11 17.66
CA ASP A 50 7.00 -2.40 18.77
C ASP A 50 5.54 -2.01 18.47
N SER A 51 4.89 -1.35 19.43
CA SER A 51 3.48 -0.94 19.29
C SER A 51 3.26 0.13 18.23
N VAL A 52 4.26 0.96 17.94
CA VAL A 52 4.18 2.01 16.92
C VAL A 52 4.27 1.36 15.54
N GLU A 53 5.26 0.50 15.30
CA GLU A 53 5.39 -0.23 14.04
C GLU A 53 4.17 -1.12 13.76
N LYS A 54 3.63 -1.80 14.78
CA LYS A 54 2.40 -2.60 14.63
C LYS A 54 1.21 -1.73 14.25
N LYS A 55 1.09 -0.53 14.83
CA LYS A 55 0.03 0.43 14.48
C LYS A 55 0.19 0.94 13.05
N ASP A 56 1.43 1.15 12.61
CA ASP A 56 1.75 1.59 11.27
C ASP A 56 1.44 0.52 10.23
N PHE A 57 1.86 -0.73 10.47
CA PHE A 57 1.51 -1.86 9.60
C PHE A 57 0.03 -2.24 9.63
N GLY A 58 -0.69 -1.83 10.68
CA GLY A 58 -2.14 -1.95 10.74
C GLY A 58 -2.89 -0.88 9.96
N GLN A 59 -2.21 0.08 9.33
CA GLN A 59 -2.87 1.12 8.57
C GLN A 59 -3.49 0.59 7.27
N PRO A 60 -4.72 0.98 6.93
CA PRO A 60 -5.46 0.39 5.81
C PRO A 60 -4.88 0.69 4.43
N VAL A 61 -4.11 1.78 4.28
CA VAL A 61 -3.49 2.17 3.00
C VAL A 61 -2.04 2.52 3.22
N GLN A 62 -1.17 1.83 2.49
CA GLN A 62 0.29 1.92 2.64
C GLN A 62 0.98 1.77 1.27
N MET A 63 2.14 2.41 1.10
CA MET A 63 3.00 2.28 -0.07
C MET A 63 4.43 1.98 0.40
N LEU A 64 4.96 0.84 0.00
CA LEU A 64 6.29 0.37 0.37
C LEU A 64 7.11 0.23 -0.90
N TYR A 65 8.26 0.92 -0.95
CA TYR A 65 9.21 0.84 -2.05
C TYR A 65 10.39 -0.04 -1.61
N PHE A 66 10.65 -1.10 -2.35
CA PHE A 66 11.82 -1.94 -2.19
C PHE A 66 12.78 -1.73 -3.35
N GLU A 67 14.06 -1.58 -3.05
CA GLU A 67 15.16 -1.57 -4.00
C GLU A 67 16.05 -2.78 -3.71
N ASN A 68 16.23 -3.63 -4.72
CA ASN A 68 17.01 -4.88 -4.60
C ASN A 68 16.59 -5.74 -3.39
N GLY A 69 15.28 -5.77 -3.11
CA GLY A 69 14.69 -6.54 -2.02
C GLY A 69 14.83 -5.93 -0.62
N ILE A 70 15.41 -4.73 -0.49
CA ILE A 70 15.52 -3.99 0.77
C ILE A 70 14.51 -2.85 0.76
N LEU A 71 13.76 -2.68 1.85
CA LEU A 71 12.82 -1.57 1.97
C LEU A 71 13.61 -0.24 1.96
N ALA A 72 13.30 0.61 0.98
CA ALA A 72 13.99 1.88 0.73
C ALA A 72 13.10 3.09 1.08
N SER A 73 11.79 2.94 0.95
CA SER A 73 10.85 3.98 1.37
C SER A 73 9.50 3.41 1.81
N TYR A 74 8.84 4.15 2.71
CA TYR A 74 7.60 3.73 3.34
C TYR A 74 6.68 4.92 3.61
N HIS A 75 5.42 4.77 3.21
CA HIS A 75 4.35 5.75 3.37
C HIS A 75 3.09 5.06 3.85
N ILE A 76 2.42 5.67 4.83
CA ILE A 76 1.12 5.21 5.31
C ILE A 76 0.17 6.40 5.44
N ASN A 77 -1.12 6.13 5.27
CA ASN A 77 -2.14 7.17 5.19
C ASN A 77 -2.22 8.07 6.43
N CYS A 78 -1.88 7.59 7.63
CA CYS A 78 -1.93 8.42 8.85
C CYS A 78 -0.84 9.51 8.90
N TYR A 79 0.23 9.40 8.12
CA TYR A 79 1.32 10.40 8.01
C TYR A 79 1.22 11.27 6.76
N ALA A 80 0.16 11.14 5.97
CA ALA A 80 -0.14 12.05 4.88
C ALA A 80 -0.93 13.25 5.42
N LYS A 81 -0.57 14.48 5.01
CA LYS A 81 -1.38 15.67 5.38
C LYS A 81 -2.69 15.64 4.60
N GLY A 82 -3.80 15.84 5.29
CA GLY A 82 -5.13 15.93 4.69
C GLY A 82 -6.24 15.38 5.57
N GLY A 83 -7.41 15.17 4.97
CA GLY A 83 -8.59 14.63 5.65
C GLY A 83 -9.00 13.24 5.14
N VAL A 84 -10.08 12.71 5.70
CA VAL A 84 -10.64 11.36 5.45
C VAL A 84 -10.94 11.06 3.97
N SER A 85 -11.00 12.08 3.11
CA SER A 85 -11.35 11.94 1.68
C SER A 85 -10.34 12.53 0.70
N ASN A 86 -9.33 13.28 1.18
CA ASN A 86 -8.34 13.94 0.34
C ASN A 86 -7.03 14.10 1.11
N ILE A 87 -6.08 13.21 0.85
CA ILE A 87 -4.74 13.27 1.44
C ILE A 87 -3.71 13.61 0.37
N ASN A 88 -2.76 14.46 0.73
CA ASN A 88 -1.62 14.81 -0.11
C ASN A 88 -0.45 13.88 0.21
N TRP A 89 -0.30 12.82 -0.59
CA TRP A 89 0.82 11.89 -0.49
C TRP A 89 2.18 12.56 -0.73
N ASN A 90 2.23 13.58 -1.59
CA ASN A 90 3.42 14.38 -1.88
C ASN A 90 3.58 15.58 -0.94
N THR A 91 3.20 15.40 0.33
CA THR A 91 3.51 16.36 1.38
C THR A 91 5.02 16.55 1.50
N ASP A 92 5.48 17.79 1.69
CA ASP A 92 6.89 18.14 1.86
C ASP A 92 7.78 17.68 0.67
N ASN A 93 7.19 17.57 -0.53
CA ASN A 93 7.86 17.13 -1.76
C ASN A 93 8.52 15.73 -1.64
N ARG A 94 7.94 14.83 -0.85
CA ARG A 94 8.45 13.47 -0.64
C ARG A 94 8.64 12.68 -1.94
N PHE A 95 7.84 12.93 -2.97
CA PHE A 95 7.91 12.28 -4.28
C PHE A 95 8.69 13.13 -5.32
N SER A 96 9.64 13.96 -4.88
CA SER A 96 10.54 14.71 -5.77
C SER A 96 11.63 13.84 -6.42
N SER A 97 11.87 12.66 -5.88
CA SER A 97 12.75 11.62 -6.42
C SER A 97 12.00 10.30 -6.59
N PHE A 98 12.49 9.43 -7.49
CA PHE A 98 11.87 8.13 -7.75
C PHE A 98 11.69 7.29 -6.47
N ILE A 99 12.77 7.04 -5.72
CA ILE A 99 12.64 6.53 -4.35
C ILE A 99 12.18 7.71 -3.50
N PRO A 100 10.94 7.71 -3.01
CA PRO A 100 10.43 8.89 -2.32
C PRO A 100 11.08 9.00 -0.95
N GLN A 101 11.18 10.21 -0.42
CA GLN A 101 11.55 10.41 0.98
C GLN A 101 10.46 9.80 1.88
N THR A 102 10.88 8.90 2.77
CA THR A 102 9.95 8.22 3.67
C THR A 102 9.11 9.18 4.51
N ALA A 103 7.86 8.79 4.76
CA ALA A 103 6.99 9.50 5.69
C ALA A 103 7.22 9.09 7.16
N VAL A 104 7.88 7.96 7.40
CA VAL A 104 8.02 7.31 8.71
C VAL A 104 9.49 7.34 9.14
N LYS A 105 9.79 7.64 10.41
CA LYS A 105 11.19 7.75 10.89
C LYS A 105 11.79 6.45 11.45
N HIS A 106 11.05 5.33 11.43
CA HIS A 106 11.51 4.03 11.90
C HIS A 106 12.61 3.45 10.98
N SER A 107 13.33 2.41 11.41
CA SER A 107 14.42 1.81 10.63
C SER A 107 13.88 1.11 9.39
N ILE A 108 13.76 1.88 8.30
CA ILE A 108 13.31 1.40 7.00
C ILE A 108 14.30 0.38 6.42
N GLY A 109 15.57 0.43 6.80
CA GLY A 109 16.64 -0.40 6.24
C GLY A 109 16.69 -1.87 6.68
N ASP A 110 15.97 -2.28 7.73
CA ASP A 110 16.08 -3.66 8.25
C ASP A 110 15.08 -4.63 7.62
N LYS A 111 14.03 -4.11 6.96
CA LYS A 111 12.92 -4.93 6.47
C LYS A 111 13.18 -5.37 5.03
N LYS A 112 13.08 -6.67 4.78
CA LYS A 112 13.36 -7.27 3.48
C LYS A 112 12.08 -7.71 2.80
N LEU A 113 12.04 -7.62 1.48
CA LEU A 113 10.94 -8.12 0.66
C LEU A 113 10.66 -9.60 0.96
N SER A 114 11.70 -10.39 1.27
CA SER A 114 11.59 -11.79 1.66
C SER A 114 10.69 -12.03 2.88
N ASP A 115 10.58 -11.08 3.80
CA ASP A 115 9.69 -11.21 4.96
C ASP A 115 8.23 -11.07 4.54
N TYR A 116 7.95 -10.24 3.53
CA TYR A 116 6.64 -10.12 2.92
C TYR A 116 6.34 -11.32 2.03
N THR A 117 7.32 -11.86 1.31
CA THR A 117 7.14 -13.07 0.46
C THR A 117 6.75 -14.29 1.27
N LYS A 118 7.19 -14.42 2.53
CA LYS A 118 6.74 -15.49 3.44
C LYS A 118 5.23 -15.43 3.73
N ILE A 119 4.66 -14.23 3.70
CA ILE A 119 3.24 -13.97 3.97
C ILE A 119 2.42 -14.02 2.66
N TYR A 120 2.99 -13.47 1.58
CA TYR A 120 2.41 -13.35 0.25
C TYR A 120 3.34 -14.03 -0.77
N PRO A 121 3.23 -15.36 -0.96
CA PRO A 121 4.10 -16.12 -1.87
C PRO A 121 4.09 -15.60 -3.31
N GLU A 122 3.01 -14.95 -3.73
CA GLU A 122 2.86 -14.32 -5.05
C GLU A 122 3.95 -13.27 -5.32
N LEU A 123 4.52 -12.67 -4.27
CA LEU A 123 5.64 -11.73 -4.38
C LEU A 123 6.94 -12.38 -4.87
N ALA A 124 7.09 -13.71 -4.79
CA ALA A 124 8.30 -14.39 -5.25
C ALA A 124 8.58 -14.18 -6.75
N SER A 125 7.55 -13.82 -7.53
CA SER A 125 7.65 -13.46 -8.94
C SER A 125 8.35 -12.13 -9.23
N SER A 126 8.78 -11.39 -8.20
CA SER A 126 9.35 -10.04 -8.33
C SER A 126 10.87 -9.99 -8.58
N SER A 127 11.56 -11.14 -8.67
CA SER A 127 13.03 -11.18 -8.71
C SER A 127 13.64 -10.66 -10.02
N ASP A 128 12.83 -10.32 -11.01
CA ASP A 128 13.28 -9.89 -12.34
C ASP A 128 13.44 -8.36 -12.46
N LYS A 129 12.99 -7.60 -11.46
CA LYS A 129 13.03 -6.13 -11.45
C LYS A 129 13.80 -5.59 -10.25
N PRO A 130 14.61 -4.52 -10.43
CA PRO A 130 15.34 -3.90 -9.32
C PRO A 130 14.40 -3.26 -8.29
N TYR A 131 13.22 -2.80 -8.71
CA TYR A 131 12.26 -2.14 -7.84
C TYR A 131 10.97 -2.95 -7.69
N THR A 132 10.56 -3.18 -6.44
CA THR A 132 9.26 -3.76 -6.11
C THR A 132 8.48 -2.78 -5.24
N ILE A 133 7.25 -2.48 -5.63
CA ILE A 133 6.39 -1.54 -4.93
C ILE A 133 5.14 -2.29 -4.45
N LEU A 134 4.95 -2.34 -3.14
CA LEU A 134 3.75 -2.91 -2.54
C LEU A 134 2.79 -1.78 -2.18
N ILE A 135 1.55 -1.87 -2.65
CA ILE A 135 0.49 -0.93 -2.31
C ILE A 135 -0.62 -1.69 -1.60
N PHE A 136 -0.74 -1.49 -0.30
CA PHE A 136 -1.86 -2.01 0.48
C PHE A 136 -3.04 -1.06 0.32
N TRP A 137 -4.22 -1.62 0.05
CA TRP A 137 -5.42 -0.83 -0.20
C TRP A 137 -6.69 -1.48 0.35
N THR A 138 -7.76 -0.68 0.44
CA THR A 138 -9.08 -1.14 0.89
C THR A 138 -10.22 -0.34 0.27
N ASN A 139 -11.36 -1.00 0.07
CA ASN A 139 -12.63 -0.36 -0.29
C ASN A 139 -13.24 0.49 0.83
N MET A 140 -12.69 0.44 2.06
CA MET A 140 -13.10 1.29 3.17
C MET A 140 -12.73 2.75 2.87
N LEU A 141 -11.58 2.94 2.22
CA LEU A 141 -11.01 4.25 1.87
C LEU A 141 -10.70 4.29 0.37
N PRO A 142 -11.71 4.20 -0.51
CA PRO A 142 -11.47 3.96 -1.93
C PRO A 142 -10.80 5.15 -2.62
N LYS A 143 -11.13 6.38 -2.20
CA LYS A 143 -10.49 7.61 -2.73
C LYS A 143 -9.02 7.70 -2.33
N ILE A 144 -8.71 7.40 -1.07
CA ILE A 144 -7.34 7.41 -0.57
C ILE A 144 -6.51 6.30 -1.24
N SER A 145 -7.09 5.10 -1.37
CA SER A 145 -6.48 3.97 -2.04
C SER A 145 -6.16 4.27 -3.52
N LEU A 146 -7.11 4.80 -4.28
CA LEU A 146 -6.86 5.20 -5.68
C LEU A 146 -5.84 6.33 -5.78
N SER A 147 -5.90 7.32 -4.88
CA SER A 147 -4.91 8.40 -4.83
C SER A 147 -3.50 7.86 -4.61
N ALA A 148 -3.32 6.86 -3.73
CA ALA A 148 -2.02 6.22 -3.50
C ALA A 148 -1.47 5.57 -4.78
N ILE A 149 -2.32 4.79 -5.47
CA ILE A 149 -1.95 4.11 -6.72
C ILE A 149 -1.58 5.13 -7.79
N LYS A 150 -2.38 6.19 -7.95
CA LYS A 150 -2.09 7.27 -8.89
C LYS A 150 -0.78 7.98 -8.56
N THR A 151 -0.50 8.27 -7.29
CA THR A 151 0.76 8.88 -6.86
C THR A 151 1.96 8.00 -7.22
N VAL A 152 1.88 6.69 -6.97
CA VAL A 152 2.95 5.75 -7.35
C VAL A 152 3.13 5.72 -8.86
N ALA A 153 2.04 5.60 -9.63
CA ALA A 153 2.08 5.56 -11.09
C ALA A 153 2.68 6.84 -11.69
N ASP A 154 2.24 8.01 -11.22
CA ASP A 154 2.77 9.30 -11.65
C ASP A 154 4.28 9.41 -11.35
N ASN A 155 4.72 8.96 -10.15
CA ASN A 155 6.12 8.98 -9.76
C ASN A 155 6.99 8.06 -10.64
N ILE A 156 6.52 6.84 -10.94
CA ILE A 156 7.21 5.91 -11.85
C ILE A 156 7.37 6.55 -13.24
N LYS A 157 6.27 7.09 -13.78
CA LYS A 157 6.23 7.68 -15.12
C LYS A 157 7.13 8.90 -15.24
N VAL A 158 7.06 9.83 -14.29
CA VAL A 158 7.88 11.07 -14.31
C VAL A 158 9.38 10.75 -14.23
N ASN A 159 9.75 9.67 -13.55
CA ASN A 159 11.14 9.23 -13.44
C ASN A 159 11.56 8.19 -14.49
N ASN A 160 10.70 7.86 -15.47
CA ASN A 160 10.93 6.86 -16.51
C ASN A 160 11.34 5.49 -15.96
N LYS A 161 10.62 4.99 -14.95
CA LYS A 161 10.92 3.73 -14.24
C LYS A 161 9.97 2.58 -14.56
N ASP A 162 9.11 2.73 -15.56
CA ASP A 162 8.09 1.75 -15.93
C ASP A 162 8.68 0.35 -16.19
N SER A 163 9.83 0.26 -16.86
CA SER A 163 10.50 -1.01 -17.16
C SER A 163 11.22 -1.64 -15.97
N ASP A 164 11.48 -0.87 -14.92
CA ASP A 164 12.32 -1.25 -13.78
C ASP A 164 11.50 -1.61 -12.55
N CYS A 165 10.18 -1.37 -12.58
CA CYS A 165 9.28 -1.54 -11.46
C CYS A 165 8.37 -2.75 -11.61
N ARG A 166 8.09 -3.40 -10.48
CA ARG A 166 6.97 -4.32 -10.30
C ARG A 166 6.03 -3.78 -9.23
N ILE A 167 4.75 -3.62 -9.55
CA ILE A 167 3.74 -3.17 -8.58
C ILE A 167 2.87 -4.35 -8.15
N PHE A 168 2.67 -4.50 -6.84
CA PHE A 168 1.68 -5.40 -6.26
C PHE A 168 0.61 -4.60 -5.53
N LEU A 169 -0.66 -4.78 -5.93
CA LEU A 169 -1.81 -4.21 -5.25
C LEU A 169 -2.42 -5.24 -4.31
N ILE A 170 -2.27 -5.02 -3.01
CA ILE A 170 -2.69 -5.97 -1.97
C ILE A 170 -3.96 -5.45 -1.29
N ASN A 171 -5.10 -6.07 -1.58
CA ASN A 171 -6.38 -5.72 -0.96
C ASN A 171 -6.46 -6.27 0.47
N THR A 172 -6.93 -5.46 1.41
CA THR A 172 -6.98 -5.79 2.85
C THR A 172 -8.41 -5.90 3.40
N ASP A 173 -9.41 -5.93 2.52
CA ASP A 173 -10.82 -5.85 2.92
C ASP A 173 -11.24 -7.03 3.82
N ASN A 174 -10.71 -8.23 3.61
CA ASN A 174 -10.98 -9.39 4.46
C ASN A 174 -10.60 -9.18 5.94
N PHE A 175 -9.55 -8.41 6.19
CA PHE A 175 -9.15 -8.08 7.55
C PHE A 175 -10.11 -7.05 8.15
N PHE A 176 -10.32 -5.93 7.46
CA PHE A 176 -11.14 -4.82 7.96
C PHE A 176 -12.64 -5.11 8.01
N ALA A 177 -13.13 -6.09 7.24
CA ALA A 177 -14.52 -6.53 7.28
C ALA A 177 -14.95 -7.09 8.65
N ARG A 178 -14.01 -7.54 9.49
CA ARG A 178 -14.31 -8.16 10.79
C ARG A 178 -14.18 -7.21 11.99
N TYR A 179 -13.63 -6.01 11.82
CA TYR A 179 -13.24 -5.12 12.92
C TYR A 179 -14.02 -3.78 12.97
N MET A 180 -15.15 -3.65 12.26
CA MET A 180 -16.06 -2.48 12.32
C MET A 180 -17.55 -2.83 12.31
#